data_AF-A0A482TNJ8-F1
#
_entry.id   AF-A0A482TNJ8-F1
#
_cell.length_a   1.000
_cell.length_b   1.000
_cell.length_c   1.000
_cell.angle_alpha   90.00
_cell.angle_beta   90.00
_cell.angle_gamma   90.00
#
_symmetry.space_group_name_H-M   'P 1'
#
loop_
_entity.id
_entity.type
_entity.pdbx_description
1 polymer ?
#
loop_
_entity_poly.entity_id
_entity_poly.type
_entity_poly.pdbx_seq_one_letter_code
_entity_poly.pdbx_strand_id
1 'polypeptide(L)'
;MSTIQEAIKKNILVLDGAMGTMLQRYNFSEEDFRGERFKDFPHSLKGNNDLLSLTQPQAIRAVHAAYFEAGADIVETNTFSGTNIGMADYHLEDLVYELNYESARIAREVADEFTAKNPDKPRFVAGSIGPTNRTASMSPDVNDPGYRAVTFDDLRIAYKQQVEALIDGGSDLLLVETIFDTLNAKAALFAIEEVKDERNIDIPIMVSGTITDASGRTLSGQTVEAFLVSVSHIPLLSVGFNCALGADLLKPYLQTLSQNTSFNVSAHPNAGLPNAFGEYDETPEQMQAFIKEYLDDNLVNIIGGCCGTTPEHIKLIADIAKEYKPRVSTATM
;
A
#
# COMPACT_ATOMS: atom_id res chain seq x y z
N MET A 1 -21.48 -6.73 -10.51
CA MET A 1 -20.33 -7.43 -9.91
C MET A 1 -20.35 -7.16 -8.41
N SER A 2 -19.81 -8.06 -7.58
CA SER A 2 -19.73 -7.84 -6.12
C SER A 2 -18.83 -6.65 -5.82
N THR A 3 -19.24 -5.79 -4.90
CA THR A 3 -18.39 -4.71 -4.38
C THR A 3 -17.33 -5.27 -3.44
N ILE A 4 -16.26 -4.52 -3.15
CA ILE A 4 -15.23 -4.94 -2.20
C ILE A 4 -15.81 -5.07 -0.78
N GLN A 5 -16.74 -4.20 -0.39
CA GLN A 5 -17.43 -4.26 0.91
C GLN A 5 -18.29 -5.52 1.07
N GLU A 6 -18.77 -6.11 -0.03
CA GLU A 6 -19.47 -7.40 -0.02
C GLU A 6 -18.52 -8.59 -0.04
N ALA A 7 -17.41 -8.47 -0.77
CA ALA A 7 -16.41 -9.53 -0.91
C ALA A 7 -15.71 -9.81 0.43
N ILE A 8 -15.28 -8.76 1.13
CA ILE A 8 -14.57 -8.84 2.42
C ILE A 8 -15.40 -9.47 3.55
N LYS A 9 -16.73 -9.44 3.44
CA LYS A 9 -17.65 -10.10 4.39
C LYS A 9 -17.73 -11.61 4.19
N LYS A 10 -17.39 -12.09 2.99
CA LYS A 10 -17.54 -13.50 2.60
C LYS A 10 -16.23 -14.26 2.69
N ASN A 11 -15.13 -13.61 2.31
CA ASN A 11 -13.82 -14.20 2.18
C ASN A 11 -12.76 -13.30 2.82
N ILE A 12 -11.65 -13.90 3.24
CA ILE A 12 -10.41 -13.16 3.48
C ILE A 12 -9.87 -12.76 2.11
N LEU A 13 -9.70 -11.46 1.87
CA LEU A 13 -9.18 -10.96 0.60
C LEU A 13 -7.65 -11.00 0.59
N VAL A 14 -7.08 -11.31 -0.55
CA VAL A 14 -5.63 -11.37 -0.74
C VAL A 14 -5.16 -10.10 -1.46
N LEU A 15 -4.37 -9.28 -0.77
CA LEU A 15 -3.60 -8.18 -1.37
C LEU A 15 -2.35 -8.76 -2.05
N ASP A 16 -1.81 -8.07 -3.04
CA ASP A 16 -0.62 -8.51 -3.77
C ASP A 16 0.67 -8.40 -2.93
N GLY A 17 1.80 -8.53 -3.61
CA GLY A 17 3.13 -8.45 -3.02
C GLY A 17 3.90 -7.22 -3.49
N ALA A 18 5.21 -7.17 -3.24
CA ALA A 18 6.02 -6.01 -3.57
C ALA A 18 6.25 -5.79 -5.08
N MET A 19 5.60 -4.73 -5.61
CA MET A 19 5.90 -4.15 -6.93
C MET A 19 7.41 -3.85 -7.11
N GLY A 20 8.03 -3.18 -6.13
CA GLY A 20 9.45 -2.82 -6.18
C GLY A 20 10.37 -4.05 -6.28
N THR A 21 10.10 -5.11 -5.52
CA THR A 21 10.87 -6.37 -5.57
C THR A 21 10.77 -7.04 -6.94
N MET A 22 9.60 -6.99 -7.57
CA MET A 22 9.40 -7.52 -8.92
C MET A 22 10.13 -6.69 -9.98
N LEU A 23 10.10 -5.36 -9.88
CA LEU A 23 10.77 -4.46 -10.82
C LEU A 23 12.29 -4.54 -10.74
N GLN A 24 12.86 -4.79 -9.56
CA GLN A 24 14.30 -5.00 -9.40
C GLN A 24 14.84 -6.15 -10.27
N ARG A 25 14.04 -7.19 -10.54
CA ARG A 25 14.43 -8.34 -11.37
C ARG A 25 14.68 -7.98 -12.84
N TYR A 26 14.08 -6.90 -13.31
CA TYR A 26 14.29 -6.40 -14.68
C TYR A 26 15.66 -5.74 -14.86
N ASN A 27 16.33 -5.35 -13.76
CA ASN A 27 17.63 -4.67 -13.78
C ASN A 27 17.66 -3.42 -14.68
N PHE A 28 16.60 -2.61 -14.63
CA PHE A 28 16.47 -1.42 -15.47
C PHE A 28 17.65 -0.46 -15.33
N SER A 29 18.15 -0.02 -16.48
CA SER A 29 19.18 0.99 -16.65
C SER A 29 18.60 2.40 -16.57
N GLU A 30 19.45 3.42 -16.47
CA GLU A 30 19.00 4.82 -16.51
C GLU A 30 18.26 5.13 -17.82
N GLU A 31 18.69 4.54 -18.94
CA GLU A 31 18.04 4.65 -20.23
C GLU A 31 16.62 4.08 -20.22
N ASP A 32 16.39 2.98 -19.50
CA ASP A 32 15.05 2.39 -19.37
C ASP A 32 14.11 3.27 -18.54
N PHE A 33 14.61 3.85 -17.43
CA PHE A 33 13.83 4.80 -16.63
C PHE A 33 13.47 6.06 -17.41
N ARG A 34 14.36 6.52 -18.29
CA ARG A 34 14.11 7.67 -19.17
C ARG A 34 13.11 7.37 -20.27
N GLY A 35 13.17 6.16 -20.84
CA GLY A 35 12.50 5.84 -22.10
C GLY A 35 12.82 6.87 -23.20
N GLU A 36 11.94 6.97 -24.19
CA GLU A 36 12.13 7.96 -25.26
C GLU A 36 11.79 9.38 -24.79
N ARG A 37 10.78 9.52 -23.92
CA ARG A 37 10.24 10.82 -23.49
C ARG A 37 11.22 11.66 -22.66
N PHE A 38 12.04 11.02 -21.82
CA PHE A 38 12.94 11.71 -20.89
C PHE A 38 14.41 11.50 -21.23
N LYS A 39 14.71 11.14 -22.48
CA LYS A 39 16.07 10.86 -22.95
C LYS A 39 17.07 11.97 -22.57
N ASP A 40 16.71 13.23 -22.85
CA ASP A 40 17.55 14.40 -22.60
C ASP A 40 17.26 15.10 -21.25
N PHE A 41 16.56 14.43 -20.32
CA PHE A 41 16.21 15.03 -19.03
C PHE A 41 17.47 15.30 -18.17
N PRO A 42 17.62 16.49 -17.56
CA PRO A 42 18.92 16.90 -16.99
C PRO A 42 19.31 16.18 -15.69
N HIS A 43 18.38 15.48 -15.04
CA HIS A 43 18.59 14.79 -13.77
C HIS A 43 18.49 13.27 -13.93
N SER A 44 19.12 12.52 -13.03
CA SER A 44 19.01 11.04 -13.00
C SER A 44 17.58 10.64 -12.64
N LEU A 45 17.02 9.68 -13.38
CA LEU A 45 15.67 9.16 -13.13
C LEU A 45 15.68 7.73 -12.58
N LYS A 46 16.82 7.03 -12.61
CA LYS A 46 16.97 5.70 -12.04
C LYS A 46 16.59 5.67 -10.56
N GLY A 47 15.79 4.68 -10.21
CA GLY A 47 15.25 4.49 -8.87
C GLY A 47 13.84 5.04 -8.67
N ASN A 48 13.35 5.91 -9.58
CA ASN A 48 11.96 6.35 -9.58
C ASN A 48 11.06 5.25 -10.17
N ASN A 49 10.72 4.24 -9.37
CA ASN A 49 9.91 3.11 -9.85
C ASN A 49 8.51 3.56 -10.32
N ASP A 50 7.92 4.56 -9.68
CA ASP A 50 6.65 5.16 -10.07
C ASP A 50 6.65 5.64 -11.54
N LEU A 51 7.78 6.19 -12.02
CA LEU A 51 7.94 6.64 -13.42
C LEU A 51 7.82 5.50 -14.45
N LEU A 52 8.11 4.26 -14.05
CA LEU A 52 8.04 3.09 -14.94
C LEU A 52 6.62 2.83 -15.43
N SER A 53 5.58 3.37 -14.79
CA SER A 53 4.21 3.37 -15.33
C SER A 53 4.10 4.15 -16.65
N LEU A 54 4.95 5.15 -16.88
CA LEU A 54 5.00 5.91 -18.14
C LEU A 54 6.03 5.35 -19.12
N THR A 55 7.20 4.93 -18.63
CA THR A 55 8.33 4.56 -19.50
C THR A 55 8.42 3.07 -19.78
N GLN A 56 7.94 2.22 -18.87
CA GLN A 56 7.93 0.76 -18.98
C GLN A 56 6.55 0.15 -18.65
N PRO A 57 5.43 0.63 -19.26
CA PRO A 57 4.07 0.23 -18.87
C PRO A 57 3.81 -1.27 -18.99
N GLN A 58 4.49 -1.95 -19.92
CA GLN A 58 4.37 -3.40 -20.09
C GLN A 58 4.95 -4.20 -18.92
N ALA A 59 6.01 -3.69 -18.28
CA ALA A 59 6.56 -4.32 -17.09
C ALA A 59 5.60 -4.21 -15.91
N ILE A 60 5.03 -3.01 -15.69
CA ILE A 60 3.99 -2.77 -14.66
C ILE A 60 2.79 -3.69 -14.88
N ARG A 61 2.30 -3.77 -16.12
CA ARG A 61 1.23 -4.68 -16.51
C ARG A 61 1.54 -6.13 -16.19
N ALA A 62 2.75 -6.59 -16.51
CA ALA A 62 3.19 -7.96 -16.27
C ALA A 62 3.25 -8.30 -14.78
N VAL A 63 3.67 -7.34 -13.93
CA VAL A 63 3.70 -7.54 -12.47
C VAL A 63 2.29 -7.70 -11.90
N HIS A 64 1.34 -6.82 -12.26
CA HIS A 64 -0.05 -6.98 -11.81
C HIS A 64 -0.66 -8.31 -12.27
N ALA A 65 -0.41 -8.70 -13.52
CA ALA A 65 -0.88 -9.97 -14.05
C ALA A 65 -0.32 -11.16 -13.25
N ALA A 66 0.98 -11.14 -12.92
CA ALA A 66 1.62 -12.19 -12.13
C ALA A 66 0.99 -12.35 -10.74
N TYR A 67 0.63 -11.25 -10.07
CA TYR A 67 -0.04 -11.32 -8.77
C TYR A 67 -1.49 -11.80 -8.86
N PHE A 68 -2.24 -11.40 -9.89
CA PHE A 68 -3.58 -11.95 -10.10
C PHE A 68 -3.55 -13.45 -10.47
N GLU A 69 -2.54 -13.89 -11.22
CA GLU A 69 -2.29 -15.32 -11.52
C GLU A 69 -1.95 -16.11 -10.25
N ALA A 70 -1.15 -15.53 -9.36
CA ALA A 70 -0.84 -16.09 -8.05
C ALA A 70 -2.10 -16.22 -7.18
N GLY A 71 -3.10 -15.36 -7.39
CA GLY A 71 -4.39 -15.47 -6.74
C GLY A 71 -4.76 -14.27 -5.88
N ALA A 72 -4.10 -13.12 -6.03
CA ALA A 72 -4.53 -11.87 -5.45
C ALA A 72 -5.99 -11.53 -5.83
N ASP A 73 -6.68 -10.90 -4.89
CA ASP A 73 -7.98 -10.26 -5.06
C ASP A 73 -7.83 -8.76 -5.34
N ILE A 74 -6.82 -8.14 -4.73
CA ILE A 74 -6.53 -6.72 -4.78
C ILE A 74 -5.07 -6.55 -5.25
N VAL A 75 -4.82 -5.62 -6.16
CA VAL A 75 -3.45 -5.17 -6.48
C VAL A 75 -3.28 -3.69 -6.14
N GLU A 76 -2.10 -3.32 -5.70
CA GLU A 76 -1.71 -1.93 -5.45
C GLU A 76 -1.22 -1.28 -6.74
N THR A 77 -1.59 -0.02 -6.98
CA THR A 77 -1.02 0.76 -8.08
C THR A 77 0.46 1.06 -7.84
N ASN A 78 1.26 1.18 -8.91
CA ASN A 78 2.66 1.60 -8.80
C ASN A 78 2.75 3.12 -8.60
N THR A 79 2.38 3.60 -7.40
CA THR A 79 2.19 5.04 -7.09
C THR A 79 2.64 5.43 -5.68
N PHE A 80 3.45 4.60 -5.04
CA PHE A 80 3.88 4.79 -3.65
C PHE A 80 4.49 6.19 -3.39
N SER A 81 5.25 6.72 -4.35
CA SER A 81 5.93 8.02 -4.25
C SER A 81 5.25 9.12 -5.10
N GLY A 82 4.10 8.82 -5.69
CA GLY A 82 3.38 9.65 -6.68
C GLY A 82 2.77 10.95 -6.15
N THR A 83 3.51 11.73 -5.36
CA THR A 83 3.12 13.08 -4.90
C THR A 83 4.12 14.10 -5.42
N ASN A 84 3.76 15.39 -5.44
CA ASN A 84 4.71 16.45 -5.80
C ASN A 84 5.92 16.49 -4.85
N ILE A 85 5.74 16.14 -3.57
CA ILE A 85 6.80 16.04 -2.58
C ILE A 85 7.77 14.90 -2.95
N GLY A 86 7.26 13.72 -3.30
CA GLY A 86 8.10 12.57 -3.69
C GLY A 86 8.77 12.77 -5.05
N MET A 87 8.05 13.31 -6.03
CA MET A 87 8.58 13.55 -7.38
C MET A 87 9.58 14.70 -7.46
N ALA A 88 9.64 15.58 -6.45
CA ALA A 88 10.63 16.65 -6.37
C ALA A 88 12.08 16.13 -6.31
N ASP A 89 12.32 14.94 -5.74
CA ASP A 89 13.65 14.30 -5.72
C ASP A 89 14.15 13.96 -7.14
N TYR A 90 13.23 13.87 -8.10
CA TYR A 90 13.50 13.58 -9.52
C TYR A 90 13.18 14.76 -10.45
N HIS A 91 12.75 15.91 -9.92
CA HIS A 91 12.31 17.08 -10.68
C HIS A 91 11.12 16.81 -11.63
N LEU A 92 10.19 15.95 -11.20
CA LEU A 92 9.03 15.50 -12.00
C LEU A 92 7.69 15.91 -11.37
N GLU A 93 7.65 17.00 -10.60
CA GLU A 93 6.44 17.46 -9.91
C GLU A 93 5.26 17.69 -10.86
N ASP A 94 5.53 18.15 -12.08
CA ASP A 94 4.51 18.40 -13.10
C ASP A 94 3.85 17.13 -13.65
N LEU A 95 4.43 15.95 -13.41
CA LEU A 95 3.92 14.67 -13.90
C LEU A 95 3.06 13.92 -12.90
N VAL A 96 2.89 14.44 -11.68
CA VAL A 96 2.18 13.73 -10.59
C VAL A 96 0.82 13.22 -11.04
N TYR A 97 0.00 14.07 -11.68
CA TYR A 97 -1.32 13.63 -12.14
C TYR A 97 -1.22 12.51 -13.19
N GLU A 98 -0.42 12.71 -14.24
CA GLU A 98 -0.29 11.74 -15.34
C GLU A 98 0.25 10.39 -14.85
N LEU A 99 1.26 10.43 -13.99
CA LEU A 99 1.90 9.25 -13.43
C LEU A 99 0.90 8.38 -12.66
N ASN A 100 0.13 9.00 -11.76
CA ASN A 100 -0.86 8.26 -10.97
C ASN A 100 -2.01 7.75 -11.82
N TYR A 101 -2.51 8.58 -12.74
CA TYR A 101 -3.58 8.21 -13.67
C TYR A 101 -3.19 6.99 -14.50
N GLU A 102 -2.03 7.01 -15.16
CA GLU A 102 -1.57 5.91 -16.00
C GLU A 102 -1.28 4.65 -15.20
N SER A 103 -0.71 4.79 -13.99
CA SER A 103 -0.48 3.66 -13.10
C SER A 103 -1.79 2.96 -12.68
N ALA A 104 -2.79 3.75 -12.28
CA ALA A 104 -4.12 3.23 -11.96
C ALA A 104 -4.83 2.62 -13.16
N ARG A 105 -4.76 3.27 -14.33
CA ARG A 105 -5.34 2.77 -15.59
C ARG A 105 -4.76 1.41 -15.98
N ILE A 106 -3.44 1.23 -15.90
CA ILE A 106 -2.78 -0.04 -16.20
C ILE A 106 -3.27 -1.14 -15.25
N ALA A 107 -3.30 -0.88 -13.94
CA ALA A 107 -3.80 -1.83 -12.96
C ALA A 107 -5.27 -2.21 -13.21
N ARG A 108 -6.12 -1.22 -13.53
CA ARG A 108 -7.55 -1.40 -13.84
C ARG A 108 -7.76 -2.28 -15.06
N GLU A 109 -7.02 -2.05 -16.14
CA GLU A 109 -7.11 -2.86 -17.35
C GLU A 109 -6.78 -4.33 -17.08
N VAL A 110 -5.71 -4.59 -16.31
CA VAL A 110 -5.34 -5.96 -15.96
C VAL A 110 -6.42 -6.59 -15.05
N ALA A 111 -6.91 -5.85 -14.05
CA ALA A 111 -7.96 -6.34 -13.16
C ALA A 111 -9.25 -6.69 -13.92
N ASP A 112 -9.63 -5.88 -14.92
CA ASP A 112 -10.78 -6.15 -15.79
C ASP A 112 -10.59 -7.40 -16.65
N GLU A 113 -9.39 -7.60 -17.20
CA GLU A 113 -9.07 -8.82 -17.97
C GLU A 113 -9.18 -10.09 -17.12
N PHE A 114 -8.66 -10.07 -15.89
CA PHE A 114 -8.73 -11.21 -14.98
C PHE A 114 -10.15 -11.44 -14.45
N THR A 115 -10.91 -10.36 -14.22
CA THR A 115 -12.33 -10.44 -13.85
C THR A 115 -13.16 -11.01 -15.01
N ALA A 116 -12.91 -10.60 -16.25
CA ALA A 116 -13.59 -11.14 -17.42
C ALA A 116 -13.30 -12.64 -17.61
N LYS A 117 -12.06 -13.10 -17.32
CA LYS A 117 -11.67 -14.52 -17.37
C LYS A 117 -12.32 -15.36 -16.25
N ASN A 118 -12.58 -14.76 -15.08
CA ASN A 118 -13.26 -15.41 -13.97
C ASN A 118 -14.21 -14.43 -13.24
N PRO A 119 -15.45 -14.27 -13.72
CA PRO A 119 -16.41 -13.31 -13.18
C PRO A 119 -16.86 -13.56 -11.74
N ASP A 120 -16.71 -14.80 -11.23
CA ASP A 120 -17.07 -15.16 -9.85
C ASP A 120 -16.09 -14.62 -8.81
N LYS A 121 -14.93 -14.13 -9.28
CA LYS A 121 -13.90 -13.49 -8.46
C LYS A 121 -13.64 -12.07 -9.01
N PRO A 122 -14.34 -11.01 -8.60
CA PRO A 122 -13.97 -9.67 -9.06
C PRO A 122 -12.57 -9.30 -8.56
N ARG A 123 -11.78 -8.63 -9.42
CA ARG A 123 -10.46 -8.11 -9.07
C ARG A 123 -10.52 -6.61 -8.82
N PHE A 124 -9.85 -6.18 -7.76
CA PHE A 124 -9.89 -4.80 -7.29
C PHE A 124 -8.53 -4.12 -7.41
N VAL A 125 -8.53 -2.81 -7.58
CA VAL A 125 -7.34 -1.97 -7.68
C VAL A 125 -7.31 -0.98 -6.51
N ALA A 126 -6.30 -1.11 -5.65
CA ALA A 126 -6.03 -0.16 -4.58
C ALA A 126 -5.07 0.93 -5.07
N GLY A 127 -5.52 2.18 -5.05
CA GLY A 127 -4.67 3.34 -5.27
C GLY A 127 -3.69 3.49 -4.10
N SER A 128 -2.45 3.04 -4.26
CA SER A 128 -1.39 3.13 -3.25
C SER A 128 -0.94 4.58 -3.05
N ILE A 129 -0.94 5.01 -1.79
CA ILE A 129 -0.57 6.34 -1.34
C ILE A 129 0.46 6.16 -0.21
N GLY A 130 1.73 6.39 -0.52
CA GLY A 130 2.81 6.31 0.46
C GLY A 130 2.90 7.55 1.37
N PRO A 131 3.78 7.50 2.38
CA PRO A 131 3.88 8.54 3.41
C PRO A 131 4.68 9.79 2.98
N THR A 132 5.15 9.86 1.73
CA THR A 132 6.19 10.78 1.23
C THR A 132 7.57 10.58 1.88
N ASN A 133 8.58 11.33 1.44
CA ASN A 133 9.93 11.36 2.03
C ASN A 133 10.10 12.44 3.13
N ARG A 134 9.04 13.18 3.50
CA ARG A 134 9.08 14.24 4.53
C ARG A 134 8.19 13.91 5.70
N THR A 135 8.53 14.42 6.88
CA THR A 135 7.77 14.21 8.12
C THR A 135 7.16 15.53 8.59
N ALA A 136 5.88 15.52 8.97
CA ALA A 136 5.21 16.72 9.48
C ALA A 136 5.25 16.80 11.02
N SER A 137 5.35 15.66 11.70
CA SER A 137 5.34 15.61 13.16
C SER A 137 6.74 15.75 13.78
N MET A 138 7.80 15.45 13.02
CA MET A 138 9.19 15.42 13.51
C MET A 138 10.07 16.43 12.76
N SER A 139 11.09 16.95 13.43
CA SER A 139 12.12 17.73 12.74
C SER A 139 13.13 16.79 12.09
N PRO A 140 13.54 17.04 10.83
CA PRO A 140 14.69 16.36 10.24
C PRO A 140 16.03 16.90 10.75
N ASP A 141 16.04 18.06 11.44
CA ASP A 141 17.23 18.62 12.07
C ASP A 141 17.21 18.38 13.58
N VAL A 142 18.09 17.49 14.04
CA VAL A 142 18.24 17.15 15.46
C VAL A 142 18.64 18.35 16.34
N ASN A 143 19.21 19.40 15.75
CA ASN A 143 19.61 20.62 16.46
C ASN A 143 18.49 21.66 16.54
N ASP A 144 17.44 21.53 15.72
CA ASP A 144 16.26 22.39 15.74
C ASP A 144 14.97 21.54 15.84
N PRO A 145 14.53 21.20 17.07
CA PRO A 145 13.32 20.38 17.25
C PRO A 145 12.02 21.09 16.80
N GLY A 146 12.05 22.42 16.58
CA GLY A 146 10.91 23.20 16.11
C GLY A 146 10.76 23.25 14.59
N TYR A 147 11.84 23.01 13.85
CA TYR A 147 11.82 23.03 12.38
C TYR A 147 10.94 21.92 11.79
N ARG A 148 10.27 22.21 10.67
CA ARG A 148 9.51 21.26 9.86
C ARG A 148 9.78 21.53 8.38
N ALA A 149 10.13 20.48 7.63
CA ALA A 149 10.42 20.57 6.19
C ALA A 149 9.15 20.56 5.30
N VAL A 150 8.00 20.31 5.91
CA VAL A 150 6.70 20.28 5.25
C VAL A 150 5.61 20.65 6.26
N THR A 151 4.55 21.30 5.79
CA THR A 151 3.36 21.62 6.60
C THR A 151 2.23 20.63 6.32
N PHE A 152 1.19 20.68 7.15
CA PHE A 152 -0.03 19.91 6.90
C PHE A 152 -0.69 20.29 5.56
N ASP A 153 -0.72 21.59 5.23
CA ASP A 153 -1.33 22.08 4.00
C ASP A 153 -0.55 21.65 2.75
N ASP A 154 0.79 21.63 2.82
CA ASP A 154 1.62 21.12 1.72
C ASP A 154 1.29 19.65 1.43
N LEU A 155 1.19 18.82 2.47
CA LEU A 155 0.81 17.41 2.36
C LEU A 155 -0.62 17.24 1.84
N ARG A 156 -1.57 18.05 2.34
CA ARG A 156 -2.96 18.02 1.87
C ARG A 156 -3.03 18.28 0.36
N ILE A 157 -2.33 19.31 -0.13
CA ILE A 157 -2.28 19.65 -1.56
C ILE A 157 -1.65 18.50 -2.36
N ALA A 158 -0.53 17.97 -1.87
CA ALA A 158 0.18 16.87 -2.49
C ALA A 158 -0.69 15.61 -2.66
N TYR A 159 -1.34 15.21 -1.56
CA TYR A 159 -2.21 14.04 -1.55
C TYR A 159 -3.50 14.26 -2.35
N LYS A 160 -4.09 15.46 -2.32
CA LYS A 160 -5.29 15.75 -3.12
C LYS A 160 -5.04 15.50 -4.61
N GLN A 161 -3.94 16.04 -5.15
CA GLN A 161 -3.56 15.86 -6.55
C GLN A 161 -3.39 14.38 -6.93
N GLN A 162 -2.74 13.60 -6.05
CA GLN A 162 -2.58 12.16 -6.25
C GLN A 162 -3.92 11.42 -6.21
N VAL A 163 -4.77 11.70 -5.22
CA VAL A 163 -6.07 11.06 -5.03
C VAL A 163 -7.00 11.29 -6.22
N GLU A 164 -7.06 12.52 -6.73
CA GLU A 164 -7.83 12.85 -7.93
C GLU A 164 -7.42 11.98 -9.12
N ALA A 165 -6.12 11.88 -9.38
CA ALA A 165 -5.58 11.09 -10.49
C ALA A 165 -5.82 9.57 -10.33
N LEU A 166 -5.68 9.03 -9.11
CA LEU A 166 -5.95 7.61 -8.83
C LEU A 166 -7.43 7.25 -9.07
N ILE A 167 -8.34 8.11 -8.61
CA ILE A 167 -9.79 7.94 -8.84
C ILE A 167 -10.09 8.00 -10.34
N ASP A 168 -9.55 8.99 -11.05
CA ASP A 168 -9.78 9.17 -12.48
C ASP A 168 -9.17 8.04 -13.32
N GLY A 169 -8.08 7.43 -12.85
CA GLY A 169 -7.45 6.26 -13.46
C GLY A 169 -8.17 4.93 -13.16
N GLY A 170 -9.16 4.92 -12.26
CA GLY A 170 -10.05 3.78 -12.04
C GLY A 170 -9.72 2.90 -10.83
N SER A 171 -9.04 3.42 -9.80
CA SER A 171 -8.91 2.72 -8.52
C SER A 171 -10.29 2.44 -7.88
N ASP A 172 -10.50 1.23 -7.37
CA ASP A 172 -11.74 0.85 -6.66
C ASP A 172 -11.74 1.29 -5.19
N LEU A 173 -10.56 1.48 -4.62
CA LEU A 173 -10.30 1.88 -3.25
C LEU A 173 -8.97 2.63 -3.16
N LEU A 174 -8.76 3.36 -2.06
CA LEU A 174 -7.50 4.05 -1.78
C LEU A 174 -6.81 3.42 -0.58
N LEU A 175 -5.49 3.26 -0.64
CA LEU A 175 -4.67 2.66 0.40
C LEU A 175 -3.61 3.67 0.85
N VAL A 176 -3.81 4.27 2.03
CA VAL A 176 -2.79 5.08 2.70
C VAL A 176 -1.92 4.14 3.52
N GLU A 177 -0.71 3.86 3.05
CA GLU A 177 0.12 2.77 3.57
C GLU A 177 1.51 3.20 4.03
N THR A 178 2.20 2.27 4.71
CA THR A 178 3.54 2.47 5.25
C THR A 178 3.64 3.73 6.11
N ILE A 179 2.58 4.02 6.87
CA ILE A 179 2.49 5.25 7.65
C ILE A 179 3.51 5.20 8.78
N PHE A 180 4.62 5.90 8.62
CA PHE A 180 5.60 6.14 9.67
C PHE A 180 5.24 7.38 10.52
N ASP A 181 4.54 8.35 9.93
CA ASP A 181 4.10 9.60 10.56
C ASP A 181 2.58 9.77 10.41
N THR A 182 1.88 9.64 11.53
CA THR A 182 0.42 9.75 11.60
C THR A 182 -0.11 11.13 11.21
N LEU A 183 0.67 12.20 11.35
CA LEU A 183 0.23 13.52 10.89
C LEU A 183 0.19 13.58 9.36
N ASN A 184 1.11 12.89 8.67
CA ASN A 184 1.06 12.73 7.22
C ASN A 184 -0.18 11.95 6.80
N ALA A 185 -0.46 10.83 7.48
CA ALA A 185 -1.67 10.06 7.20
C ALA A 185 -2.94 10.89 7.40
N LYS A 186 -3.03 11.70 8.47
CA LYS A 186 -4.17 12.60 8.66
C LYS A 186 -4.31 13.64 7.55
N ALA A 187 -3.22 14.13 6.98
CA ALA A 187 -3.27 15.02 5.81
C ALA A 187 -3.77 14.29 4.57
N ALA A 188 -3.34 13.05 4.34
CA ALA A 188 -3.85 12.20 3.26
C ALA A 188 -5.35 11.92 3.42
N LEU A 189 -5.78 11.51 4.61
CA LEU A 189 -7.18 11.24 4.94
C LEU A 189 -8.06 12.49 4.77
N PHE A 190 -7.57 13.66 5.18
CA PHE A 190 -8.26 14.93 4.95
C PHE A 190 -8.41 15.22 3.45
N ALA A 191 -7.35 15.05 2.67
CA ALA A 191 -7.38 15.25 1.23
C ALA A 191 -8.36 14.29 0.53
N ILE A 192 -8.44 13.04 0.99
CA ILE A 192 -9.41 12.06 0.46
C ILE A 192 -10.84 12.50 0.74
N GLU A 193 -11.16 12.88 1.98
CA GLU A 193 -12.51 13.34 2.33
C GLU A 193 -12.89 14.63 1.57
N GLU A 194 -11.94 15.55 1.36
CA GLU A 194 -12.16 16.74 0.53
C GLU A 194 -12.55 16.37 -0.92
N VAL A 195 -11.84 15.42 -1.54
CA VAL A 195 -12.16 14.94 -2.89
C VAL A 195 -13.51 14.19 -2.91
N LYS A 196 -13.82 13.39 -1.89
CA LYS A 196 -15.10 12.70 -1.76
C LYS A 196 -16.26 13.68 -1.70
N ASP A 197 -16.14 14.73 -0.90
CA ASP A 197 -17.15 15.78 -0.75
C ASP A 197 -17.32 16.58 -2.06
N GLU A 198 -16.21 17.00 -2.69
CA GLU A 198 -16.24 17.77 -3.93
C GLU A 198 -16.84 17.00 -5.11
N ARG A 199 -16.56 15.69 -5.18
CA ARG A 199 -17.03 14.81 -6.27
C ARG A 199 -18.34 14.08 -5.94
N ASN A 200 -18.81 14.17 -4.70
CA ASN A 200 -19.97 13.44 -4.17
C ASN A 200 -19.87 11.93 -4.45
N ILE A 201 -18.74 11.34 -4.05
CA ILE A 201 -18.43 9.90 -4.19
C ILE A 201 -18.11 9.29 -2.84
N ASP A 202 -18.25 7.97 -2.72
CA ASP A 202 -17.92 7.22 -1.51
C ASP A 202 -16.95 6.07 -1.81
N ILE A 203 -15.70 6.44 -2.10
CA ILE A 203 -14.63 5.47 -2.36
C ILE A 203 -14.11 4.87 -1.03
N PRO A 204 -13.97 3.54 -0.90
CA PRO A 204 -13.44 2.89 0.30
C PRO A 204 -11.97 3.25 0.57
N ILE A 205 -11.61 3.33 1.85
CA ILE A 205 -10.27 3.73 2.29
C ILE A 205 -9.68 2.63 3.18
N MET A 206 -8.47 2.18 2.85
CA MET A 206 -7.61 1.36 3.69
C MET A 206 -6.51 2.22 4.30
N VAL A 207 -6.17 1.94 5.56
CA VAL A 207 -5.08 2.60 6.29
C VAL A 207 -4.13 1.54 6.82
N SER A 208 -2.84 1.66 6.52
CA SER A 208 -1.81 0.74 6.99
C SER A 208 -0.64 1.49 7.64
N GLY A 209 -0.46 1.26 8.93
CA GLY A 209 0.69 1.77 9.68
C GLY A 209 1.95 0.95 9.44
N THR A 210 3.11 1.49 9.82
CA THR A 210 4.33 0.67 9.94
C THR A 210 4.90 0.76 11.36
N ILE A 211 5.23 -0.40 11.92
CA ILE A 211 5.86 -0.51 13.24
C ILE A 211 7.35 -0.72 12.99
N THR A 212 8.16 0.24 13.41
CA THR A 212 9.55 0.33 12.95
C THR A 212 10.48 -0.70 13.59
N ASP A 213 10.16 -1.16 14.79
CA ASP A 213 10.97 -2.12 15.53
C ASP A 213 10.15 -2.85 16.62
N ALA A 214 10.83 -3.73 17.35
CA ALA A 214 10.27 -4.52 18.44
C ALA A 214 9.72 -3.71 19.63
N SER A 215 9.93 -2.38 19.67
CA SER A 215 9.30 -1.52 20.68
C SER A 215 7.79 -1.37 20.46
N GLY A 216 7.28 -1.76 19.28
CA GLY A 216 5.85 -1.73 18.98
C GLY A 216 5.31 -0.34 18.67
N ARG A 217 6.16 0.55 18.16
CA ARG A 217 5.80 1.93 17.86
C ARG A 217 6.00 2.27 16.39
N THR A 218 5.21 3.21 15.90
CA THR A 218 5.51 3.93 14.66
C THR A 218 6.76 4.79 14.84
N LEU A 219 7.33 5.29 13.73
CA LEU A 219 8.48 6.19 13.78
C LEU A 219 8.16 7.48 14.58
N SER A 220 6.93 7.97 14.47
CA SER A 220 6.40 9.10 15.26
C SER A 220 6.10 8.74 16.73
N GLY A 221 6.40 7.52 17.17
CA GLY A 221 6.34 7.08 18.56
C GLY A 221 4.97 6.61 19.06
N GLN A 222 3.97 6.44 18.18
CA GLN A 222 2.64 5.99 18.56
C GLN A 222 2.59 4.47 18.78
N THR A 223 1.86 4.03 19.81
CA THR A 223 1.48 2.61 19.96
C THR A 223 0.38 2.24 18.98
N VAL A 224 0.08 0.94 18.86
CA VAL A 224 -1.02 0.42 18.03
C VAL A 224 -2.36 1.10 18.34
N GLU A 225 -2.71 1.23 19.61
CA GLU A 225 -3.97 1.83 20.05
C GLU A 225 -4.01 3.34 19.79
N ALA A 226 -2.89 4.03 20.04
CA ALA A 226 -2.78 5.46 19.76
C ALA A 226 -2.89 5.76 18.26
N PHE A 227 -2.27 4.93 17.42
CA PHE A 227 -2.40 5.01 15.97
C PHE A 227 -3.85 4.79 15.53
N LEU A 228 -4.48 3.70 16.00
CA LEU A 228 -5.87 3.38 15.70
C LEU A 228 -6.79 4.56 16.04
N VAL A 229 -6.76 5.04 17.28
CA VAL A 229 -7.59 6.18 17.72
C VAL A 229 -7.36 7.42 16.85
N SER A 230 -6.12 7.65 16.40
CA SER A 230 -5.77 8.82 15.59
C SER A 230 -6.36 8.77 14.17
N VAL A 231 -6.62 7.58 13.61
CA VAL A 231 -7.12 7.39 12.24
C VAL A 231 -8.60 6.99 12.17
N SER A 232 -9.21 6.57 13.28
CA SER A 232 -10.62 6.13 13.35
C SER A 232 -11.68 7.24 13.23
N HIS A 233 -11.30 8.48 12.88
CA HIS A 233 -12.23 9.62 12.79
C HIS A 233 -12.99 9.68 11.45
N ILE A 234 -12.69 8.76 10.52
CA ILE A 234 -13.37 8.61 9.23
C ILE A 234 -13.80 7.14 9.03
N PRO A 235 -14.78 6.85 8.16
CA PRO A 235 -15.17 5.47 7.85
C PRO A 235 -14.08 4.75 7.05
N LEU A 236 -13.42 3.78 7.67
CA LEU A 236 -12.39 2.95 7.03
C LEU A 236 -12.95 1.61 6.57
N LEU A 237 -12.52 1.13 5.39
CA LEU A 237 -12.71 -0.25 4.97
C LEU A 237 -11.88 -1.18 5.86
N SER A 238 -10.59 -0.87 6.04
CA SER A 238 -9.70 -1.59 6.94
C SER A 238 -8.63 -0.69 7.57
N VAL A 239 -8.13 -1.15 8.70
CA VAL A 239 -6.94 -0.63 9.37
C VAL A 239 -5.95 -1.77 9.59
N GLY A 240 -4.66 -1.52 9.42
CA GLY A 240 -3.67 -2.58 9.44
C GLY A 240 -2.25 -2.12 9.63
N PHE A 241 -1.33 -3.06 9.42
CA PHE A 241 0.09 -2.80 9.43
C PHE A 241 0.82 -3.51 8.29
N ASN A 242 1.89 -2.87 7.83
CA ASN A 242 2.74 -3.39 6.77
C ASN A 242 4.20 -2.95 6.89
N CYS A 243 5.04 -3.67 6.13
CA CYS A 243 6.47 -3.45 6.06
C CYS A 243 7.16 -3.55 7.44
N ALA A 244 8.46 -3.21 7.46
CA ALA A 244 9.39 -3.21 8.59
C ALA A 244 9.61 -4.54 9.32
N LEU A 245 8.54 -5.27 9.64
CA LEU A 245 8.54 -6.54 10.35
C LEU A 245 8.13 -7.69 9.43
N GLY A 246 8.71 -8.86 9.69
CA GLY A 246 8.23 -10.14 9.17
C GLY A 246 6.93 -10.59 9.81
N ALA A 247 6.35 -11.67 9.30
CA ALA A 247 5.07 -12.18 9.79
C ALA A 247 5.15 -12.74 11.23
N ASP A 248 6.27 -13.33 11.63
CA ASP A 248 6.47 -13.78 13.01
C ASP A 248 6.40 -12.62 14.03
N LEU A 249 7.02 -11.50 13.69
CA LEU A 249 7.15 -10.33 14.58
C LEU A 249 5.92 -9.42 14.59
N LEU A 250 5.12 -9.40 13.52
CA LEU A 250 3.98 -8.50 13.40
C LEU A 250 2.74 -8.99 14.18
N LYS A 251 2.63 -10.32 14.44
CA LYS A 251 1.47 -10.95 15.08
C LYS A 251 0.97 -10.27 16.36
N PRO A 252 1.82 -9.93 17.35
CA PRO A 252 1.34 -9.38 18.62
C PRO A 252 0.61 -8.05 18.44
N TYR A 253 1.03 -7.25 17.45
CA TYR A 253 0.42 -5.97 17.15
C TYR A 253 -0.93 -6.11 16.43
N LEU A 254 -1.09 -7.16 15.61
CA LEU A 254 -2.38 -7.53 15.02
C LEU A 254 -3.35 -8.04 16.08
N GLN A 255 -2.88 -8.77 17.09
CA GLN A 255 -3.72 -9.17 18.24
C GLN A 255 -4.25 -7.94 18.98
N THR A 256 -3.39 -6.98 19.30
CA THR A 256 -3.82 -5.71 19.91
C THR A 256 -4.80 -4.95 19.02
N LEU A 257 -4.49 -4.80 17.72
CA LEU A 257 -5.36 -4.06 16.79
C LEU A 257 -6.74 -4.71 16.66
N SER A 258 -6.77 -6.02 16.41
CA SER A 258 -8.00 -6.79 16.19
C SER A 258 -8.93 -6.83 17.40
N GLN A 259 -8.41 -6.68 18.63
CA GLN A 259 -9.24 -6.59 19.83
C GLN A 259 -9.85 -5.20 20.04
N ASN A 260 -9.27 -4.16 19.44
CA ASN A 260 -9.61 -2.77 19.73
C ASN A 260 -10.34 -2.04 18.58
N THR A 261 -10.66 -2.70 17.46
CA THR A 261 -11.29 -2.05 16.30
C THR A 261 -12.54 -2.77 15.78
N SER A 262 -13.59 -2.01 15.44
CA SER A 262 -14.74 -2.52 14.67
C SER A 262 -14.46 -2.65 13.17
N PHE A 263 -13.45 -1.94 12.65
CA PHE A 263 -13.03 -2.04 11.25
C PHE A 263 -12.48 -3.43 10.90
N ASN A 264 -12.41 -3.72 9.60
CA ASN A 264 -11.68 -4.87 9.11
C ASN A 264 -10.18 -4.69 9.39
N VAL A 265 -9.46 -5.79 9.59
CA VAL A 265 -8.02 -5.76 9.84
C VAL A 265 -7.26 -6.22 8.61
N SER A 266 -6.28 -5.43 8.18
CA SER A 266 -5.36 -5.79 7.09
C SER A 266 -3.95 -6.04 7.59
N ALA A 267 -3.21 -6.95 6.94
CA ALA A 267 -1.79 -7.13 7.20
C ALA A 267 -1.05 -7.53 5.91
N HIS A 268 0.10 -6.92 5.66
CA HIS A 268 0.99 -7.34 4.57
C HIS A 268 2.45 -7.18 5.03
N PRO A 269 2.97 -8.18 5.78
CA PRO A 269 4.33 -8.12 6.33
C PRO A 269 5.38 -8.33 5.23
N ASN A 270 6.65 -8.05 5.56
CA ASN A 270 7.78 -8.42 4.72
C ASN A 270 8.01 -9.94 4.73
N ALA A 271 8.76 -10.44 3.74
CA ALA A 271 9.31 -11.80 3.74
C ALA A 271 10.49 -11.88 4.73
N GLY A 272 10.20 -11.74 6.02
CA GLY A 272 11.19 -11.62 7.08
C GLY A 272 11.87 -10.24 7.15
N LEU A 273 12.91 -10.13 7.98
CA LEU A 273 13.76 -8.94 8.04
C LEU A 273 14.81 -8.97 6.91
N PRO A 274 15.19 -7.82 6.33
CA PRO A 274 16.23 -7.79 5.33
C PRO A 274 17.59 -8.22 5.92
N ASN A 275 18.36 -9.00 5.16
CA ASN A 275 19.70 -9.40 5.53
C ASN A 275 20.72 -8.25 5.35
N ALA A 276 22.00 -8.49 5.64
CA ALA A 276 23.04 -7.47 5.56
C ALA A 276 23.25 -6.87 4.16
N PHE A 277 22.73 -7.53 3.11
CA PHE A 277 22.76 -7.06 1.72
C PHE A 277 21.44 -6.41 1.28
N GLY A 278 20.45 -6.32 2.18
CA GLY A 278 19.11 -5.79 1.87
C GLY A 278 18.19 -6.79 1.18
N GLU A 279 18.55 -8.06 1.13
CA GLU A 279 17.76 -9.14 0.52
C GLU A 279 16.87 -9.82 1.57
N TYR A 280 15.85 -10.55 1.10
CA TYR A 280 14.86 -11.24 1.95
C TYR A 280 14.98 -12.74 1.78
N ASP A 281 15.32 -13.45 2.86
CA ASP A 281 15.65 -14.88 2.84
C ASP A 281 14.47 -15.79 3.25
N GLU A 282 13.38 -15.22 3.79
CA GLU A 282 12.19 -16.00 4.18
C GLU A 282 11.52 -16.60 2.95
N THR A 283 11.26 -17.91 2.98
CA THR A 283 10.62 -18.61 1.85
C THR A 283 9.09 -18.47 1.89
N PRO A 284 8.40 -18.69 0.76
CA PRO A 284 6.94 -18.74 0.70
C PRO A 284 6.31 -19.65 1.77
N GLU A 285 6.89 -20.83 2.02
CA GLU A 285 6.38 -21.81 2.98
C GLU A 285 6.56 -21.33 4.43
N GLN A 286 7.67 -20.66 4.73
CA GLN A 286 7.91 -20.07 6.05
C GLN A 286 6.91 -18.95 6.32
N MET A 287 6.76 -18.01 5.36
CA MET A 287 5.80 -16.93 5.47
C MET A 287 4.37 -17.47 5.61
N GLN A 288 3.98 -18.48 4.82
CA GLN A 288 2.67 -19.13 4.92
C GLN A 288 2.43 -19.71 6.32
N ALA A 289 3.44 -20.36 6.93
CA ALA A 289 3.31 -20.93 8.27
C ALA A 289 3.02 -19.85 9.32
N PHE A 290 3.69 -18.69 9.26
CA PHE A 290 3.42 -17.57 10.15
C PHE A 290 2.06 -16.92 9.89
N ILE A 291 1.70 -16.71 8.62
CA ILE A 291 0.38 -16.18 8.24
C ILE A 291 -0.74 -17.11 8.72
N LYS A 292 -0.55 -18.43 8.68
CA LYS A 292 -1.53 -19.40 9.19
C LYS A 292 -1.87 -19.13 10.65
N GLU A 293 -0.90 -18.71 11.47
CA GLU A 293 -1.17 -18.37 12.85
C GLU A 293 -2.10 -17.16 13.00
N TYR A 294 -2.07 -16.21 12.07
CA TYR A 294 -3.00 -15.08 12.08
C TYR A 294 -4.42 -15.52 11.76
N LEU A 295 -4.54 -16.49 10.84
CA LEU A 295 -5.81 -17.07 10.42
C LEU A 295 -6.41 -17.95 11.51
N ASP A 296 -5.58 -18.77 12.17
CA ASP A 296 -5.97 -19.60 13.33
C ASP A 296 -6.49 -18.73 14.48
N ASP A 297 -5.84 -17.61 14.76
CA ASP A 297 -6.25 -16.64 15.79
C ASP A 297 -7.36 -15.68 15.31
N ASN A 298 -7.85 -15.84 14.07
CA ASN A 298 -8.92 -15.03 13.47
C ASN A 298 -8.65 -13.51 13.51
N LEU A 299 -7.43 -13.10 13.17
CA LEU A 299 -6.95 -11.72 13.35
C LEU A 299 -7.25 -10.79 12.17
N VAL A 300 -7.40 -11.33 10.96
CA VAL A 300 -7.35 -10.54 9.70
C VAL A 300 -8.56 -10.75 8.78
N ASN A 301 -8.78 -9.77 7.92
CA ASN A 301 -9.78 -9.74 6.85
C ASN A 301 -9.13 -9.57 5.46
N ILE A 302 -7.97 -8.92 5.41
CA ILE A 302 -7.16 -8.76 4.21
C ILE A 302 -5.72 -9.17 4.54
N ILE A 303 -5.11 -10.02 3.71
CA ILE A 303 -3.72 -10.45 3.89
C ILE A 303 -2.94 -10.32 2.57
N GLY A 304 -1.72 -9.80 2.61
CA GLY A 304 -0.83 -9.72 1.45
C GLY A 304 0.63 -9.82 1.83
N GLY A 305 1.49 -9.24 0.99
CA GLY A 305 2.92 -9.18 1.22
C GLY A 305 3.50 -7.80 0.92
N CYS A 306 4.56 -7.42 1.62
CA CYS A 306 5.32 -6.20 1.34
C CYS A 306 6.72 -6.58 0.83
N CYS A 307 7.78 -5.90 1.26
CA CYS A 307 9.13 -6.08 0.73
C CYS A 307 9.60 -7.55 0.80
N GLY A 308 10.22 -8.01 -0.29
CA GLY A 308 10.73 -9.39 -0.43
C GLY A 308 9.69 -10.40 -0.92
N THR A 309 8.39 -10.06 -0.87
CA THR A 309 7.33 -10.98 -1.27
C THR A 309 7.17 -11.05 -2.79
N THR A 310 6.78 -12.23 -3.27
CA THR A 310 6.75 -12.58 -4.70
C THR A 310 5.43 -13.27 -5.04
N PRO A 311 5.11 -13.50 -6.33
CA PRO A 311 3.94 -14.28 -6.73
C PRO A 311 3.88 -15.66 -6.06
N GLU A 312 5.02 -16.31 -5.79
CA GLU A 312 5.07 -17.58 -5.07
C GLU A 312 4.57 -17.45 -3.62
N HIS A 313 4.92 -16.36 -2.93
CA HIS A 313 4.40 -16.06 -1.58
C HIS A 313 2.89 -15.83 -1.62
N ILE A 314 2.43 -14.97 -2.53
CA ILE A 314 1.00 -14.64 -2.67
C ILE A 314 0.19 -15.87 -3.04
N LYS A 315 0.75 -16.80 -3.84
CA LYS A 315 0.10 -18.06 -4.18
C LYS A 315 -0.18 -18.91 -2.95
N LEU A 316 0.81 -19.09 -2.07
CA LEU A 316 0.63 -19.88 -0.84
C LEU A 316 -0.28 -19.19 0.18
N ILE A 317 -0.21 -17.86 0.28
CA ILE A 317 -1.12 -17.04 1.10
C ILE A 317 -2.56 -17.19 0.59
N ALA A 318 -2.78 -17.07 -0.73
CA ALA A 318 -4.10 -17.19 -1.33
C ALA A 318 -4.71 -18.58 -1.20
N ASP A 319 -3.87 -19.63 -1.22
CA ASP A 319 -4.34 -21.00 -1.05
C ASP A 319 -4.76 -21.27 0.40
N ILE A 320 -3.96 -20.86 1.40
CA ILE A 320 -4.33 -21.05 2.81
C ILE A 320 -5.53 -20.17 3.22
N ALA A 321 -5.63 -18.94 2.71
CA ALA A 321 -6.72 -18.01 3.06
C ALA A 321 -8.13 -18.55 2.71
N LYS A 322 -8.24 -19.41 1.67
CA LYS A 322 -9.52 -20.04 1.25
C LYS A 322 -10.09 -21.00 2.29
N GLU A 323 -9.24 -21.53 3.17
CA GLU A 323 -9.64 -22.50 4.20
C GLU A 323 -10.31 -21.83 5.42
N TYR A 324 -10.21 -20.49 5.52
CA TYR A 324 -10.64 -19.72 6.68
C TYR A 324 -11.80 -18.79 6.35
N LYS A 325 -12.47 -18.32 7.41
CA LYS A 325 -13.49 -17.28 7.34
C LYS A 325 -12.91 -15.93 7.78
N PRO A 326 -13.36 -14.81 7.20
CA PRO A 326 -12.90 -13.50 7.60
C PRO A 326 -13.24 -13.21 9.06
N ARG A 327 -12.36 -12.44 9.72
CA ARG A 327 -12.58 -11.96 11.09
C ARG A 327 -13.93 -11.24 11.20
N VAL A 328 -14.72 -11.64 12.20
CA VAL A 328 -15.95 -10.94 12.60
C VAL A 328 -15.62 -10.13 13.84
N SER A 329 -15.66 -8.80 13.73
CA SER A 329 -15.40 -7.95 14.89
C SER A 329 -16.46 -8.13 15.97
N THR A 330 -15.99 -8.22 17.22
CA THR A 330 -16.82 -8.15 18.43
C THR A 330 -16.63 -6.83 19.18
N ALA A 331 -15.74 -5.96 18.70
CA ALA A 331 -15.46 -4.66 19.30
C ALA A 331 -16.57 -3.65 18.95
N THR A 332 -16.87 -2.77 19.91
CA THR A 332 -17.92 -1.75 19.80
C THR A 332 -17.38 -0.32 19.63
N MET A 333 -16.07 -0.17 19.43
CA MET A 333 -15.45 1.13 19.12
C MET A 333 -15.67 1.51 17.66
#